data_AF-A0A7C8ZEP0-F1
#
_entry.id   AF-A0A7C8ZEP0-F1
#
_cell.length_a   1.000
_cell.length_b   1.000
_cell.length_c   1.000
_cell.angle_alpha   90.00
_cell.angle_beta   90.00
_cell.angle_gamma   90.00
#
_symmetry.space_group_name_H-M   'P 1'
#
loop_
_entity.id
_entity.type
_entity.pdbx_description
1 polymer ?
#
loop_
_entity_poly.entity_id
_entity_poly.type
_entity_poly.pdbx_seq_one_letter_code
_entity_poly.pdbx_strand_id
1 'polypeptide(L)'
;MGVTGNGNGNGTGARKTKLHVVMFPWFAFGHINPFIQLSNKLTSYGIQISFFSIPGNIPRIKSSLNLSPPNQIIPLAVPPVEGLSPNVDSSSFLPPQIYGLLSQALDQMQPQVKTLLTQLQPDIVFFDFVQHWLPPLASELGIKSANFSVFSAVANSYLVVPSRMPDPNQPPTIEDLKKPPPGFPETSVTGVRTFQAQDFMFLFKGSNGGAHRLLKDPVGETSSFGWPCCSHAALRNPRSKMGKMVRQFPRNFCDILQFWE
;
A
#
# COMPACT_ATOMS: atom_id res chain seq x y z
N MET A 1 -44.64 53.52 11.71
CA MET A 1 -45.49 52.34 11.44
C MET A 1 -44.60 51.25 10.91
N GLY A 2 -44.57 50.10 11.60
CA GLY A 2 -43.69 48.98 11.28
C GLY A 2 -44.32 47.92 10.37
N VAL A 3 -43.75 46.72 10.49
CA VAL A 3 -44.03 45.41 9.85
C VAL A 3 -43.13 45.14 8.63
N THR A 4 -41.93 44.54 8.76
CA THR A 4 -41.51 43.13 9.03
C THR A 4 -41.98 42.08 8.02
N GLY A 5 -41.02 41.35 7.43
CA GLY A 5 -41.25 40.13 6.65
C GLY A 5 -39.93 39.40 6.34
N ASN A 6 -39.56 38.47 7.23
CA ASN A 6 -38.38 37.60 7.23
C ASN A 6 -38.52 36.45 6.22
N GLY A 7 -37.41 36.00 5.63
CA GLY A 7 -37.39 34.90 4.65
C GLY A 7 -36.03 34.19 4.60
N ASN A 8 -35.74 33.45 5.68
CA ASN A 8 -34.65 32.48 5.78
C ASN A 8 -34.71 31.42 4.66
N GLY A 9 -33.67 31.38 3.84
CA GLY A 9 -33.33 30.25 2.98
C GLY A 9 -31.98 29.68 3.38
N ASN A 10 -31.95 29.02 4.54
CA ASN A 10 -30.77 28.35 5.09
C ASN A 10 -30.46 27.10 4.25
N GLY A 11 -29.81 27.29 3.11
CA GLY A 11 -29.18 26.21 2.36
C GLY A 11 -27.89 25.82 3.07
N THR A 12 -27.97 24.90 4.02
CA THR A 12 -26.81 24.13 4.50
C THR A 12 -26.26 23.35 3.31
N GLY A 13 -25.43 24.02 2.51
CA GLY A 13 -24.53 23.34 1.60
C GLY A 13 -23.67 22.45 2.47
N ALA A 14 -24.05 21.18 2.58
CA ALA A 14 -23.25 20.16 3.23
C ALA A 14 -21.83 20.33 2.68
N ARG A 15 -20.91 20.80 3.51
CA ARG A 15 -19.50 20.91 3.16
C ARG A 15 -19.13 19.53 2.65
N LYS A 16 -18.92 19.37 1.34
CA LYS A 16 -18.43 18.11 0.77
C LYS A 16 -17.20 17.78 1.59
N THR A 17 -17.27 16.71 2.38
CA THR A 17 -16.13 16.24 3.13
C THR A 17 -15.06 15.92 2.09
N LYS A 18 -13.91 16.58 2.23
CA LYS A 18 -12.78 16.38 1.34
C LYS A 18 -12.37 14.92 1.50
N LEU A 19 -12.28 14.17 0.39
CA LEU A 19 -11.85 12.77 0.42
C LEU A 19 -10.54 12.68 1.22
N HIS A 20 -10.49 11.80 2.22
CA HIS A 20 -9.34 11.62 3.09
C HIS A 20 -8.70 10.26 2.87
N VAL A 21 -7.40 10.30 2.57
CA VAL A 21 -6.60 9.12 2.28
C VAL A 21 -5.46 9.00 3.30
N VAL A 22 -5.28 7.80 3.84
CA VAL A 22 -4.07 7.42 4.58
C VAL A 22 -3.08 6.72 3.65
N MET A 23 -1.81 7.08 3.77
CA MET A 23 -0.69 6.47 3.05
C MET A 23 0.19 5.74 4.05
N PHE A 24 0.33 4.42 3.91
CA PHE A 24 1.13 3.59 4.81
C PHE A 24 2.12 2.70 4.04
N PRO A 25 3.23 3.28 3.54
CA PRO A 25 4.27 2.53 2.81
C PRO A 25 5.10 1.64 3.73
N TRP A 26 5.85 0.71 3.13
CA TRP A 26 7.02 0.14 3.81
C TRP A 26 8.07 1.23 4.10
N PHE A 27 8.79 1.11 5.22
CA PHE A 27 9.65 2.19 5.74
C PHE A 27 10.98 2.39 4.99
N ALA A 28 11.08 1.95 3.74
CA ALA A 28 12.24 2.11 2.87
C ALA A 28 12.00 3.18 1.81
N PHE A 29 13.03 3.98 1.48
CA PHE A 29 12.86 5.06 0.49
C PHE A 29 12.53 4.57 -0.92
N GLY A 30 12.84 3.31 -1.26
CA GLY A 30 12.35 2.68 -2.50
C GLY A 30 10.82 2.57 -2.56
N HIS A 31 10.16 2.48 -1.40
CA HIS A 31 8.70 2.40 -1.24
C HIS A 31 8.08 3.76 -0.89
N ILE A 32 8.70 4.51 0.03
CA ILE A 32 8.23 5.83 0.48
C ILE A 32 8.16 6.82 -0.69
N ASN A 33 9.16 6.87 -1.57
CA ASN A 33 9.21 7.87 -2.64
C ASN A 33 8.01 7.76 -3.61
N PRO A 34 7.67 6.57 -4.15
CA PRO A 34 6.43 6.40 -4.92
C PRO A 34 5.17 6.83 -4.17
N PHE A 35 5.04 6.51 -2.88
CA PHE A 35 3.89 6.95 -2.07
C PHE A 35 3.85 8.47 -1.91
N ILE A 36 4.99 9.15 -1.77
CA ILE A 36 5.06 10.63 -1.75
C ILE A 36 4.60 11.20 -3.09
N GLN A 37 5.07 10.65 -4.22
CA GLN A 37 4.67 11.11 -5.55
C GLN A 37 3.15 10.98 -5.76
N LEU A 38 2.58 9.83 -5.40
CA LEU A 38 1.13 9.61 -5.43
C LEU A 38 0.40 10.60 -4.51
N SER A 39 0.88 10.78 -3.28
CA SER A 39 0.30 11.72 -2.31
C SER A 39 0.25 13.16 -2.83
N ASN A 40 1.34 13.63 -3.43
CA ASN A 40 1.44 14.98 -3.99
C ASN A 40 0.47 15.15 -5.17
N LYS A 41 0.37 14.14 -6.04
CA LYS A 41 -0.60 14.15 -7.15
C LYS A 41 -2.03 14.18 -6.65
N LEU A 42 -2.40 13.32 -5.69
CA LEU A 42 -3.75 13.32 -5.09
C LEU A 42 -4.06 14.65 -4.38
N THR A 43 -3.09 15.24 -3.69
CA THR A 43 -3.23 16.56 -3.07
C THR A 43 -3.58 17.64 -4.10
N SER A 44 -2.99 17.59 -5.30
CA SER A 44 -3.32 18.54 -6.38
C SER A 44 -4.77 18.45 -6.87
N TYR A 45 -5.44 17.32 -6.65
CA TYR A 45 -6.88 17.14 -6.92
C TYR A 45 -7.77 17.47 -5.72
N GLY A 46 -7.19 18.06 -4.67
CA GLY A 46 -7.94 18.39 -3.45
C GLY A 46 -8.33 17.15 -2.64
N ILE A 47 -7.47 16.13 -2.59
CA ILE A 47 -7.60 15.00 -1.66
C ILE A 47 -6.74 15.30 -0.42
N GLN A 48 -7.24 15.02 0.78
CA GLN A 48 -6.49 15.17 2.03
C GLN A 48 -5.62 13.93 2.25
N ILE A 49 -4.36 14.14 2.65
CA ILE A 49 -3.39 13.06 2.92
C ILE A 49 -2.97 13.05 4.40
N SER A 50 -3.10 11.88 5.03
CA SER A 50 -2.38 11.53 6.26
C SER A 50 -1.30 10.51 5.91
N PHE A 51 -0.03 10.84 6.09
CA PHE A 51 1.09 9.97 5.74
C PHE A 51 1.70 9.31 6.99
N PHE A 52 1.66 7.98 7.07
CA PHE A 52 2.23 7.24 8.19
C PHE A 52 3.70 6.90 7.94
N SER A 53 4.55 7.13 8.92
CA SER A 53 5.96 6.74 8.86
C SER A 53 6.59 6.69 10.25
N ILE A 54 7.69 5.97 10.38
CA ILE A 54 8.54 5.99 11.58
C ILE A 54 9.29 7.32 11.72
N PRO A 55 9.62 7.77 12.96
CA PRO A 55 10.27 9.06 13.23
C PRO A 55 11.54 9.32 12.42
N GLY A 56 12.42 8.33 12.25
CA GLY A 56 13.69 8.49 11.54
C GLY A 56 13.55 8.96 10.09
N ASN A 57 12.47 8.54 9.41
CA ASN A 57 12.22 8.92 8.02
C ASN A 57 11.56 10.30 7.87
N ILE A 58 10.94 10.83 8.94
CA ILE A 58 10.09 12.03 8.86
C ILE A 58 10.83 13.26 8.34
N PRO A 59 12.06 13.61 8.79
CA PRO A 59 12.77 14.77 8.28
C PRO A 59 12.92 14.77 6.77
N ARG A 60 13.19 13.60 6.17
CA ARG A 60 13.34 13.45 4.72
C ARG A 60 12.02 13.37 3.98
N ILE A 61 10.96 12.83 4.58
CA ILE A 61 9.61 12.87 3.99
C ILE A 61 9.10 14.32 3.92
N LYS A 62 9.32 15.10 4.99
CA LYS A 62 8.89 16.50 5.09
C LYS A 62 9.44 17.38 3.97
N SER A 63 10.64 17.10 3.45
CA SER A 63 11.24 17.90 2.38
C SER A 63 10.58 17.69 1.01
N SER A 64 9.83 16.60 0.84
CA SER A 64 9.30 16.17 -0.48
C SER A 64 7.77 16.05 -0.53
N LEU A 65 7.12 15.85 0.62
CA LEU A 65 5.66 15.73 0.71
C LEU A 65 5.02 17.12 0.80
N ASN A 66 3.94 17.35 0.04
CA ASN A 66 3.14 18.56 0.14
C ASN A 66 2.32 18.57 1.45
N LEU A 67 2.79 19.35 2.42
CA LEU A 67 2.22 19.50 3.76
C LEU A 67 1.29 20.71 3.91
N SER A 68 0.71 21.18 2.81
CA SER A 68 -0.33 22.21 2.88
C SER A 68 -1.51 21.69 3.71
N PRO A 69 -1.97 22.41 4.76
CA PRO A 69 -3.09 21.96 5.56
C PRO A 69 -4.31 21.59 4.69
N PRO A 70 -5.03 20.50 4.99
CA PRO A 70 -4.96 19.67 6.19
C PRO A 70 -4.02 18.44 6.07
N ASN A 71 -3.06 18.43 5.15
CA ASN A 71 -2.14 17.30 5.00
C ASN A 71 -1.17 17.20 6.19
N GLN A 72 -0.85 15.98 6.60
CA GLN A 72 -0.01 15.73 7.77
C GLN A 72 0.81 14.45 7.63
N ILE A 73 1.93 14.40 8.35
CA ILE A 73 2.69 13.18 8.60
C ILE A 73 2.43 12.77 10.04
N ILE A 74 2.03 11.52 10.24
CA ILE A 74 1.77 10.97 11.57
C ILE A 74 2.90 9.99 11.92
N PRO A 75 3.69 10.28 12.97
CA PRO A 75 4.73 9.37 13.44
C PRO A 75 4.11 8.09 14.01
N LEU A 76 4.65 6.94 13.61
CA LEU A 76 4.34 5.65 14.22
C LEU A 76 5.45 5.26 15.19
N ALA A 77 5.10 4.97 16.45
CA ALA A 77 6.06 4.40 17.38
C ALA A 77 6.45 2.99 16.91
N VAL A 78 7.75 2.72 16.87
CA VAL A 78 8.30 1.40 16.58
C VAL A 78 8.39 0.62 17.89
N PRO A 79 7.63 -0.49 18.04
CA PRO A 79 7.72 -1.29 19.25
C PRO A 79 9.11 -1.93 19.36
N PRO A 80 9.64 -2.09 20.59
CA PRO A 80 10.94 -2.71 20.79
C PRO A 80 10.91 -4.18 20.36
N VAL A 81 11.88 -4.58 19.54
CA VAL A 81 12.10 -5.96 19.13
C VAL A 81 13.57 -6.28 19.42
N GLU A 82 13.84 -7.42 20.06
CA GLU A 82 15.21 -7.84 20.36
C GLU A 82 16.06 -7.88 19.08
N GLY A 83 17.23 -7.25 19.11
CA GLY A 83 18.12 -7.11 17.95
C GLY A 83 17.79 -5.96 16.99
N LEU A 84 16.68 -5.23 17.20
CA LEU A 84 16.36 -4.01 16.46
C LEU A 84 16.80 -2.79 17.30
N SER A 85 17.64 -1.93 16.71
CA SER A 85 18.02 -0.67 17.36
C SER A 85 16.78 0.19 17.64
N PRO A 86 16.68 0.85 18.80
CA PRO A 86 15.57 1.76 19.11
C PRO A 86 15.49 2.96 18.15
N ASN A 87 16.61 3.32 17.50
CA ASN A 87 16.70 4.42 16.55
C ASN A 87 16.88 3.89 15.12
N VAL A 88 15.85 3.23 14.58
CA VAL A 88 15.85 2.84 13.16
C VAL A 88 15.70 4.10 12.31
N ASP A 89 16.83 4.73 11.97
CA ASP A 89 16.84 6.03 11.29
C ASP A 89 16.51 5.94 9.80
N SER A 90 16.67 4.77 9.18
CA SER A 90 16.21 4.49 7.81
C SER A 90 16.42 3.01 7.49
N SER A 91 15.48 2.38 6.78
CA SER A 91 15.64 0.98 6.34
C SER A 91 16.53 0.81 5.09
N SER A 92 17.13 1.89 4.59
CA SER A 92 17.93 1.89 3.36
C SER A 92 19.24 1.10 3.42
N PHE A 93 19.67 0.63 4.60
CA PHE A 93 20.92 -0.14 4.78
C PHE A 93 20.80 -1.28 5.79
N LEU A 94 19.63 -1.89 5.90
CA LEU A 94 19.40 -2.94 6.88
C LEU A 94 19.76 -4.32 6.28
N PRO A 95 20.63 -5.13 6.90
CA PRO A 95 20.87 -6.51 6.49
C PRO A 95 19.54 -7.31 6.43
N PRO A 96 19.46 -8.39 5.63
CA PRO A 96 18.26 -9.24 5.52
C PRO A 96 17.67 -9.66 6.86
N GLN A 97 18.51 -9.88 7.88
CA GLN A 97 18.10 -10.24 9.23
C GLN A 97 17.29 -9.12 9.91
N ILE A 98 17.67 -7.85 9.69
CA ILE A 98 16.98 -6.70 10.27
C ILE A 98 15.66 -6.42 9.54
N TYR A 99 15.53 -6.72 8.24
CA TYR A 99 14.22 -6.68 7.55
C TYR A 99 13.19 -7.56 8.24
N GLY A 100 13.58 -8.77 8.63
CA GLY A 100 12.73 -9.69 9.39
C GLY A 100 12.30 -9.12 10.75
N LEU A 101 13.20 -8.46 11.47
CA LEU A 101 12.88 -7.82 12.75
C LEU A 101 11.97 -6.60 12.58
N LEU A 102 12.21 -5.79 11.55
CA LEU A 102 11.36 -4.64 11.24
C LEU A 102 9.96 -5.07 10.79
N SER A 103 9.83 -6.19 10.08
CA SER A 103 8.52 -6.78 9.77
C SER A 103 7.80 -7.25 11.04
N GLN A 104 8.49 -7.83 12.02
CA GLN A 104 7.89 -8.19 13.31
C GLN A 104 7.43 -6.95 14.08
N ALA A 105 8.25 -5.89 14.10
CA ALA A 105 7.88 -4.62 14.71
C ALA A 105 6.65 -4.01 14.02
N LEU A 106 6.60 -4.05 12.69
CA LEU A 106 5.45 -3.60 11.89
C LEU A 106 4.17 -4.36 12.25
N ASP A 107 4.23 -5.69 12.39
CA ASP A 107 3.07 -6.50 12.80
C ASP A 107 2.57 -6.11 14.20
N GLN A 108 3.47 -5.78 15.11
CA GLN A 108 3.14 -5.29 16.46
C GLN A 108 2.55 -3.86 16.47
N MET A 109 2.64 -3.09 15.37
CA MET A 109 2.02 -1.76 15.28
C MET A 109 0.51 -1.79 15.07
N GLN A 110 -0.09 -2.97 14.82
CA GLN A 110 -1.53 -3.15 14.61
C GLN A 110 -2.43 -2.36 15.56
N PRO A 111 -2.26 -2.39 16.89
CA PRO A 111 -3.13 -1.67 17.82
C PRO A 111 -3.05 -0.13 17.66
N GLN A 112 -1.84 0.40 17.45
CA GLN A 112 -1.62 1.83 17.22
C GLN A 112 -2.26 2.26 15.89
N VAL A 113 -2.06 1.48 14.83
CA VAL A 113 -2.64 1.77 13.52
C VAL A 113 -4.17 1.70 13.56
N LYS A 114 -4.75 0.71 14.24
CA LYS A 114 -6.21 0.63 14.47
C LYS A 114 -6.73 1.89 15.16
N THR A 115 -6.07 2.32 16.23
CA THR A 115 -6.44 3.53 16.98
C THR A 115 -6.41 4.77 16.10
N LEU A 116 -5.33 4.95 15.32
CA LEU A 116 -5.18 6.08 14.41
C LEU A 116 -6.25 6.07 13.31
N LEU A 117 -6.53 4.92 12.70
CA LEU A 117 -7.56 4.79 11.66
C LEU A 117 -8.95 5.09 12.20
N THR A 118 -9.29 4.64 13.41
CA THR A 118 -10.56 4.97 14.09
C THR A 118 -10.69 6.47 14.37
N GLN A 119 -9.60 7.15 14.74
CA GLN A 119 -9.62 8.59 15.01
C GLN A 119 -9.71 9.42 13.73
N LEU A 120 -8.94 9.03 12.71
CA LEU A 120 -8.84 9.75 11.45
C LEU A 120 -10.08 9.55 10.56
N GLN A 121 -10.71 8.37 10.64
CA GLN A 121 -11.84 7.97 9.77
C GLN A 121 -11.59 8.24 8.27
N PRO A 122 -10.46 7.78 7.70
CA PRO A 122 -10.19 8.01 6.28
C PRO A 122 -11.15 7.20 5.41
N ASP A 123 -11.38 7.69 4.19
CA ASP A 123 -12.18 6.97 3.20
C ASP A 123 -11.41 5.76 2.62
N ILE A 124 -10.09 5.91 2.45
CA ILE A 124 -9.20 4.89 1.86
C ILE A 124 -7.86 4.86 2.60
N VAL A 125 -7.33 3.66 2.84
CA VAL A 125 -5.93 3.44 3.21
C VAL A 125 -5.18 2.76 2.07
N PHE A 126 -4.14 3.43 1.55
CA PHE A 126 -3.15 2.81 0.68
C PHE A 126 -2.04 2.19 1.49
N PHE A 127 -1.68 0.96 1.16
CA PHE A 127 -0.70 0.18 1.90
C PHE A 127 0.20 -0.62 0.97
N ASP A 128 1.34 -1.04 1.51
CA ASP A 128 2.36 -1.80 0.78
C ASP A 128 2.09 -3.32 0.86
N PHE A 129 2.89 -4.15 0.20
CA PHE A 129 2.69 -5.61 0.24
C PHE A 129 2.97 -6.24 1.62
N VAL A 130 3.65 -5.51 2.51
CA VAL A 130 4.11 -6.07 3.79
C VAL A 130 3.03 -6.13 4.88
N GLN A 131 2.04 -5.23 4.82
CA GLN A 131 0.97 -5.09 5.83
C GLN A 131 -0.21 -6.05 5.58
N HIS A 132 0.03 -7.36 5.54
CA HIS A 132 -1.01 -8.40 5.31
C HIS A 132 -2.21 -8.32 6.27
N TRP A 133 -2.00 -7.86 7.50
CA TRP A 133 -3.03 -7.68 8.52
C TRP A 133 -3.91 -6.43 8.32
N LEU A 134 -3.51 -5.48 7.47
CA LEU A 134 -4.18 -4.19 7.35
C LEU A 134 -5.54 -4.29 6.66
N PRO A 135 -5.72 -5.07 5.57
CA PRO A 135 -7.03 -5.20 4.93
C PRO A 135 -8.17 -5.68 5.84
N PRO A 136 -8.05 -6.79 6.60
CA PRO A 136 -9.12 -7.20 7.51
C PRO A 136 -9.35 -6.15 8.60
N LEU A 137 -8.30 -5.55 9.16
CA LEU A 137 -8.41 -4.47 10.15
C LEU A 137 -9.13 -3.23 9.61
N ALA A 138 -8.84 -2.80 8.38
CA ALA A 138 -9.53 -1.69 7.74
C ALA A 138 -11.00 -2.02 7.46
N SER A 139 -11.29 -3.27 7.05
CA SER A 139 -12.66 -3.74 6.82
C SER A 139 -13.49 -3.73 8.11
N GLU A 140 -12.93 -4.12 9.25
CA GLU A 140 -13.60 -4.01 10.56
C GLU A 140 -14.03 -2.58 10.90
N LEU A 141 -13.27 -1.59 10.41
CA LEU A 141 -13.53 -0.16 10.61
C LEU A 141 -14.41 0.46 9.51
N GLY A 142 -14.83 -0.32 8.51
CA GLY A 142 -15.58 0.18 7.34
C GLY A 142 -14.74 1.03 6.38
N ILE A 143 -13.41 0.95 6.46
CA ILE A 143 -12.46 1.71 5.64
C ILE A 143 -12.06 0.89 4.40
N LYS A 144 -12.04 1.53 3.22
CA LYS A 144 -11.55 0.86 2.01
C LYS A 144 -10.03 0.72 2.07
N SER A 145 -9.50 -0.46 1.70
CA SER A 145 -8.06 -0.67 1.61
C SER A 145 -7.64 -0.92 0.16
N ALA A 146 -6.49 -0.38 -0.21
CA ALA A 146 -5.92 -0.51 -1.55
C ALA A 146 -4.42 -0.81 -1.46
N ASN A 147 -3.99 -1.95 -2.00
CA ASN A 147 -2.56 -2.24 -2.11
C ASN A 147 -1.98 -1.38 -3.24
N PHE A 148 -0.95 -0.60 -2.91
CA PHE A 148 -0.16 0.15 -3.88
C PHE A 148 1.22 -0.52 -4.00
N SER A 149 1.33 -1.41 -4.99
CA SER A 149 2.60 -2.07 -5.28
C SER A 149 3.51 -1.15 -6.09
N VAL A 150 4.75 -0.98 -5.60
CA VAL A 150 5.81 -0.24 -6.30
C VAL A 150 6.60 -1.13 -7.27
N PHE A 151 6.29 -2.43 -7.32
CA PHE A 151 6.86 -3.35 -8.29
C PHE A 151 6.13 -3.31 -9.62
N SER A 152 6.82 -3.68 -10.70
CA SER A 152 6.20 -3.80 -12.01
C SER A 152 5.14 -4.91 -12.03
N ALA A 153 4.15 -4.82 -12.93
CA ALA A 153 3.14 -5.86 -13.10
C ALA A 153 3.76 -7.24 -13.44
N VAL A 154 4.84 -7.26 -14.22
CA VAL A 154 5.59 -8.48 -14.55
C VAL A 154 6.26 -9.07 -13.31
N ALA A 155 6.91 -8.24 -12.47
CA ALA A 155 7.50 -8.71 -11.23
C ALA A 155 6.43 -9.22 -10.25
N ASN A 156 5.31 -8.50 -10.11
CA ASN A 156 4.21 -8.93 -9.25
C ASN A 156 3.61 -10.27 -9.70
N SER A 157 3.33 -10.42 -11.01
CA SER A 157 2.80 -11.67 -11.57
C SER A 157 3.77 -12.85 -11.45
N TYR A 158 5.07 -12.57 -11.38
CA TYR A 158 6.11 -13.60 -11.21
C TYR A 158 6.31 -14.00 -9.74
N LEU A 159 6.20 -13.04 -8.81
CA LEU A 159 6.68 -13.21 -7.43
C LEU A 159 5.58 -13.31 -6.37
N VAL A 160 4.48 -12.58 -6.49
CA VAL A 160 3.52 -12.43 -5.38
C VAL A 160 2.12 -12.93 -5.74
N VAL A 161 2.02 -13.78 -6.77
CA VAL A 161 0.77 -14.45 -7.12
C VAL A 161 0.49 -15.64 -6.20
N PRO A 162 -0.78 -15.97 -5.91
CA PRO A 162 -1.12 -17.13 -5.07
C PRO A 162 -0.53 -18.46 -5.57
N SER A 163 -0.39 -18.65 -6.89
CA SER A 163 0.21 -19.86 -7.47
C SER A 163 1.70 -20.02 -7.15
N ARG A 164 2.34 -19.00 -6.58
CA ARG A 164 3.74 -19.05 -6.14
C ARG A 164 3.93 -19.77 -4.81
N MET A 165 2.89 -19.84 -4.00
CA MET A 165 2.88 -20.52 -2.70
C MET A 165 1.50 -21.16 -2.48
N PRO A 166 1.24 -22.30 -3.13
CA PRO A 166 -0.04 -22.99 -2.99
C PRO A 166 -0.24 -23.55 -1.57
N ASP A 167 0.85 -23.93 -0.88
CA ASP A 167 0.85 -24.29 0.54
C ASP A 167 1.59 -23.21 1.35
N PRO A 168 0.90 -22.47 2.23
CA PRO A 168 1.50 -21.49 3.15
C PRO A 168 2.61 -22.04 4.06
N ASN A 169 2.69 -23.36 4.24
CA ASN A 169 3.71 -24.03 5.05
C ASN A 169 4.93 -24.47 4.25
N GLN A 170 4.85 -24.45 2.91
CA GLN A 170 5.92 -24.89 2.04
C GLN A 170 6.37 -23.74 1.12
N PRO A 171 7.39 -22.96 1.54
CA PRO A 171 7.90 -21.88 0.70
C PRO A 171 8.58 -22.43 -0.56
N PRO A 172 8.55 -21.68 -1.69
CA PRO A 172 9.19 -22.11 -2.93
C PRO A 172 10.71 -22.23 -2.77
N THR A 173 11.31 -23.20 -3.46
CA THR A 173 12.76 -23.35 -3.53
C THR A 173 13.38 -22.36 -4.53
N ILE A 174 14.70 -22.21 -4.52
CA ILE A 174 15.42 -21.40 -5.52
C ILE A 174 15.14 -21.92 -6.94
N GLU A 175 15.05 -23.24 -7.12
CA GLU A 175 14.76 -23.84 -8.43
C GLU A 175 13.32 -23.57 -8.90
N ASP A 176 12.36 -23.52 -7.97
CA ASP A 176 11.00 -23.07 -8.27
C ASP A 176 11.00 -21.59 -8.67
N LEU A 177 11.80 -20.77 -7.99
CA LEU A 177 11.87 -19.35 -8.25
C LEU A 177 12.49 -18.98 -9.61
N LYS A 178 13.38 -19.83 -10.14
CA LYS A 178 13.99 -19.66 -11.47
C LYS A 178 12.99 -19.79 -12.62
N LYS A 179 11.83 -20.41 -12.38
CA LYS A 179 10.79 -20.63 -13.38
C LYS A 179 9.59 -19.70 -13.14
N PRO A 180 8.85 -19.29 -14.19
CA PRO A 180 7.58 -18.59 -14.03
C PRO A 180 6.56 -19.44 -13.24
N PRO A 181 5.71 -18.83 -12.41
CA PRO A 181 4.66 -19.56 -11.70
C PRO A 181 3.57 -20.07 -12.66
N PRO A 182 2.77 -21.06 -12.25
CA PRO A 182 1.60 -21.48 -13.01
C PRO A 182 0.67 -20.29 -13.30
N GLY A 183 0.28 -20.14 -14.56
CA GLY A 183 -0.58 -19.06 -15.04
C GLY A 183 0.13 -17.74 -15.34
N PHE A 184 1.47 -17.71 -15.30
CA PHE A 184 2.24 -16.54 -15.73
C PHE A 184 1.99 -16.25 -17.22
N PRO A 185 1.78 -14.98 -17.62
CA PRO A 185 1.51 -14.63 -19.01
C PRO A 185 2.69 -14.98 -19.92
N GLU A 186 2.39 -15.31 -21.17
CA GLU A 186 3.41 -15.45 -22.21
C GLU A 186 4.09 -14.10 -22.44
N THR A 187 5.36 -14.01 -22.03
CA THR A 187 6.19 -12.81 -22.16
C THR A 187 7.61 -13.21 -22.52
N SER A 188 8.50 -12.23 -22.75
CA SER A 188 9.93 -12.48 -22.91
C SER A 188 10.62 -12.96 -21.62
N VAL A 189 9.95 -12.89 -20.46
CA VAL A 189 10.47 -13.39 -19.18
C VAL A 189 10.17 -14.87 -19.05
N THR A 190 11.12 -15.71 -19.46
CA THR A 190 11.01 -17.17 -19.41
C THR A 190 11.61 -17.79 -18.14
N GLY A 191 12.26 -16.97 -17.31
CA GLY A 191 12.86 -17.38 -16.04
C GLY A 191 13.82 -16.32 -15.51
N VAL A 192 14.41 -16.59 -14.35
CA VAL A 192 15.41 -15.72 -13.72
C VAL A 192 16.68 -16.49 -13.37
N ARG A 193 17.80 -15.78 -13.26
CA ARG A 193 19.10 -16.38 -12.92
C ARG A 193 19.12 -16.81 -11.45
N THR A 194 19.98 -17.76 -11.11
CA THR A 194 20.09 -18.31 -9.74
C THR A 194 20.31 -17.22 -8.69
N PHE A 195 21.17 -16.23 -8.95
CA PHE A 195 21.38 -15.13 -7.99
C PHE A 195 20.13 -14.26 -7.80
N GLN A 196 19.33 -14.03 -8.87
CA GLN A 196 18.07 -13.28 -8.75
C GLN A 196 17.03 -14.07 -7.96
N ALA A 197 16.95 -15.40 -8.20
CA ALA A 197 16.10 -16.29 -7.42
C ALA A 197 16.53 -16.35 -5.95
N GLN A 198 17.84 -16.32 -5.66
CA GLN A 198 18.37 -16.23 -4.30
C GLN A 198 17.95 -14.91 -3.63
N ASP A 199 18.05 -13.78 -4.34
CA ASP A 199 17.60 -12.50 -3.83
C ASP A 199 16.11 -12.56 -3.49
N PHE A 200 15.25 -13.01 -4.40
CA PHE A 200 13.81 -13.11 -4.18
C PHE A 200 13.38 -13.98 -2.99
N MET A 201 14.27 -14.82 -2.46
CA MET A 201 13.96 -15.64 -1.29
C MET A 201 13.58 -14.83 -0.06
N PHE A 202 14.00 -13.56 0.03
CA PHE A 202 13.60 -12.69 1.14
C PHE A 202 12.08 -12.54 1.24
N LEU A 203 11.33 -12.60 0.12
CA LEU A 203 9.87 -12.48 0.11
C LEU A 203 9.17 -13.68 0.75
N PHE A 204 9.85 -14.83 0.79
CA PHE A 204 9.26 -16.11 1.20
C PHE A 204 9.87 -16.67 2.48
N LYS A 205 10.99 -16.14 2.98
CA LYS A 205 11.61 -16.60 4.24
C LYS A 205 11.35 -15.58 5.35
N GLY A 206 10.65 -16.00 6.38
CA GLY A 206 10.49 -15.26 7.63
C GLY A 206 11.70 -15.41 8.56
N SER A 207 11.78 -14.54 9.55
CA SER A 207 12.94 -14.38 10.46
C SER A 207 13.31 -15.65 11.25
N ASN A 208 12.40 -16.63 11.39
CA ASN A 208 12.62 -17.87 12.14
C ASN A 208 12.74 -19.12 11.23
N GLY A 209 13.06 -18.96 9.94
CA GLY A 209 13.20 -20.09 9.00
C GLY A 209 11.87 -20.68 8.49
N GLY A 210 10.72 -20.17 8.95
CA GLY A 210 9.41 -20.46 8.36
C GLY A 210 9.10 -19.55 7.18
N ALA A 211 8.07 -19.88 6.38
CA ALA A 211 7.64 -19.01 5.28
C ALA A 211 7.25 -17.60 5.77
N HIS A 212 7.63 -16.56 5.04
CA HIS A 212 7.25 -15.18 5.38
C HIS A 212 5.73 -15.08 5.34
N ARG A 213 5.13 -14.54 6.42
CA ARG A 213 3.68 -14.40 6.58
C ARG A 213 3.01 -13.54 5.49
N LEU A 214 3.78 -12.83 4.66
CA LEU A 214 3.32 -11.97 3.55
C LEU A 214 2.47 -12.69 2.50
N LEU A 215 2.61 -14.00 2.39
CA LEU A 215 1.90 -14.83 1.43
C LEU A 215 1.01 -15.88 2.10
N LYS A 216 0.98 -15.93 3.44
CA LYS A 216 0.16 -16.92 4.16
C LYS A 216 -1.33 -16.61 4.06
N ASP A 217 -1.67 -15.32 3.95
CA ASP A 217 -3.02 -14.87 3.69
C ASP A 217 -3.05 -14.23 2.29
N PRO A 218 -3.63 -14.88 1.27
CA PRO A 218 -3.89 -14.20 0.01
C PRO A 218 -4.69 -12.96 0.34
N VAL A 219 -4.25 -11.80 -0.15
CA VAL A 219 -4.87 -10.50 0.12
C VAL A 219 -6.36 -10.57 -0.26
N GLY A 220 -7.22 -10.95 0.69
CA GLY A 220 -8.59 -11.36 0.42
C GLY A 220 -9.36 -10.21 -0.18
N GLU A 221 -9.93 -10.42 -1.38
CA GLU A 221 -10.72 -9.45 -2.17
C GLU A 221 -10.31 -7.97 -2.01
N THR A 222 -9.03 -7.68 -1.84
CA THR A 222 -8.57 -6.31 -1.86
C THR A 222 -8.41 -5.90 -3.31
N SER A 223 -8.84 -4.69 -3.62
CA SER A 223 -8.45 -4.03 -4.85
C SER A 223 -6.94 -3.81 -4.85
N SER A 224 -6.19 -4.81 -5.33
CA SER A 224 -4.77 -4.67 -5.64
C SER A 224 -4.65 -3.79 -6.88
N PHE A 225 -4.17 -2.57 -6.69
CA PHE A 225 -3.86 -1.67 -7.80
C PHE A 225 -2.43 -1.94 -8.26
N GLY A 226 -2.30 -2.90 -9.17
CA GLY A 226 -1.11 -3.00 -10.00
C GLY A 226 -1.18 -1.89 -11.06
N TRP A 227 -0.42 -0.82 -10.88
CA TRP A 227 -0.24 0.15 -11.96
C TRP A 227 0.47 -0.55 -13.12
N PRO A 228 -0.10 -0.55 -14.34
CA PRO A 228 0.62 -1.03 -15.49
C PRO A 228 1.76 -0.06 -15.77
N CYS A 229 2.98 -0.44 -15.39
CA CYS A 229 4.15 0.20 -15.94
C CYS A 229 4.18 -0.12 -17.44
N CYS A 230 3.88 0.88 -18.27
CA CYS A 230 4.19 0.96 -19.69
C CYS A 230 3.67 -0.15 -20.64
N SER A 231 2.39 -0.51 -20.60
CA SER A 231 1.75 -1.11 -21.79
C SER A 231 0.24 -0.92 -21.85
N HIS A 232 -0.19 -0.20 -22.89
CA HIS A 232 -1.53 0.28 -23.27
C HIS A 232 -2.63 -0.81 -23.40
N ALA A 233 -2.36 -2.08 -23.11
CA ALA A 233 -3.20 -3.21 -23.53
C ALA A 233 -4.27 -3.65 -22.50
N ALA A 234 -4.03 -3.48 -21.19
CA ALA A 234 -4.88 -4.09 -20.16
C ALA A 234 -6.19 -3.33 -19.86
N LEU A 235 -6.29 -2.05 -20.24
CA LEU A 235 -7.45 -1.20 -19.95
C LEU A 235 -8.63 -1.36 -20.93
N ARG A 236 -8.45 -2.06 -22.06
CA ARG A 236 -9.49 -2.14 -23.12
C ARG A 236 -10.53 -3.24 -22.94
N ASN A 237 -10.46 -4.08 -21.90
CA ASN A 237 -11.45 -5.15 -21.70
C ASN A 237 -12.45 -4.83 -20.56
N PRO A 238 -13.61 -4.20 -20.86
CA PRO A 238 -14.63 -3.83 -19.88
C PRO A 238 -15.35 -5.02 -19.24
N ARG A 239 -15.10 -6.27 -19.69
CA ARG A 239 -15.64 -7.50 -19.11
C ARG A 239 -14.68 -8.20 -18.14
N SER A 240 -13.43 -7.74 -18.05
CA SER A 240 -12.45 -8.28 -17.10
C SER A 240 -12.85 -8.00 -15.65
N LYS A 241 -12.43 -8.85 -14.71
CA LYS A 241 -12.62 -8.61 -13.26
C LYS A 241 -12.07 -7.23 -12.85
N MET A 242 -10.97 -6.80 -13.46
CA MET A 242 -10.37 -5.47 -13.29
C MET A 242 -11.32 -4.33 -13.74
N GLY A 243 -11.99 -4.48 -14.90
CA GLY A 243 -12.95 -3.49 -15.42
C GLY A 243 -14.26 -3.37 -14.63
N LYS A 244 -14.58 -4.35 -13.77
CA LYS A 244 -15.68 -4.27 -12.79
C LYS A 244 -15.24 -3.60 -11.48
N MET A 245 -13.99 -3.84 -11.06
CA MET A 245 -13.39 -3.27 -9.84
C MET A 245 -13.20 -1.75 -9.93
N VAL A 246 -12.78 -1.24 -11.11
CA VAL A 246 -12.65 0.21 -11.36
C VAL A 246 -13.96 0.95 -11.14
N ARG A 247 -15.13 0.33 -11.39
CA ARG A 247 -16.45 0.97 -11.24
C ARG A 247 -16.92 1.14 -9.79
N GLN A 248 -16.21 0.58 -8.80
CA GLN A 248 -16.54 0.74 -7.38
C GLN A 248 -16.01 2.05 -6.78
N PHE A 249 -15.22 2.81 -7.55
CA PHE A 249 -14.71 4.11 -7.18
C PHE A 249 -15.54 5.23 -7.83
N PRO A 250 -15.64 6.43 -7.21
CA PRO A 250 -16.25 7.58 -7.85
C PRO A 250 -15.63 7.83 -9.23
N ARG A 251 -16.43 8.20 -10.24
CA ARG A 251 -15.93 8.39 -11.64
C ARG A 251 -14.69 9.29 -11.69
N ASN A 252 -14.69 10.36 -10.91
CA ASN A 252 -13.56 11.29 -10.78
C ASN A 252 -12.26 10.62 -10.30
N PHE A 253 -12.34 9.55 -9.49
CA PHE A 253 -11.19 8.78 -9.04
C PHE A 253 -10.67 7.87 -10.17
N CYS A 254 -11.56 7.24 -10.95
CA CYS A 254 -11.17 6.47 -12.13
C CYS A 254 -10.50 7.36 -13.19
N ASP A 255 -10.99 8.58 -13.38
CA ASP A 255 -10.42 9.55 -14.31
C ASP A 255 -9.02 10.01 -13.86
N ILE A 256 -8.80 10.22 -12.56
CA ILE A 256 -7.47 10.50 -11.99
C ILE A 256 -6.49 9.32 -12.20
N LEU A 257 -6.98 8.09 -12.16
CA LEU A 257 -6.19 6.88 -12.43
C LEU A 257 -5.89 6.66 -13.93
N GLN A 258 -6.72 7.19 -14.83
CA GLN A 258 -6.54 7.10 -16.29
C GLN A 258 -5.54 8.14 -16.85
N PHE A 259 -5.29 9.24 -16.13
CA PHE A 259 -4.36 10.30 -16.54
C PHE A 259 -2.87 10.01 -16.26
N TRP A 260 -2.52 8.78 -15.86
CA TRP A 260 -1.14 8.30 -15.69
C TRP A 260 -0.62 7.55 -16.93
N GLU A 261 -0.99 8.04 -18.11
CA GLU A 261 -0.28 7.81 -19.39
C GLU A 261 0.64 8.99 -19.70
#